data_AF-A0AAN5XQF3-F1
#
_entry.id   AF-A0AAN5XQF3-F1
#
_cell.length_a   1.000
_cell.length_b   1.000
_cell.length_c   1.000
_cell.angle_alpha   90.00
_cell.angle_beta   90.00
_cell.angle_gamma   90.00
#
_symmetry.space_group_name_H-M   'P 1'
#
loop_
_entity.id
_entity.type
_entity.pdbx_description
1 polymer ?
#
loop_
_entity_poly.entity_id
_entity_poly.type
_entity_poly.pdbx_seq_one_letter_code
_entity_poly.pdbx_strand_id
1 'polypeptide(L)'
;MKKVFVFVSIFFCCFLYNVKEGSTASPMKPSFEVKLLLKPEQVLGYNKEMKQEVLEHFQAGTKYERIQVQFLDTANKSLSDEGWFARIRKKEFSKDFELTYKKRYPIQNGVIQDALEVAKKEGFDSNTDSYEAEIDWGFEKKTLSISNKKSYSAKGYGILDLPNEQAAQNMLIEKLPGKMNKWLYTNWGEEMLKNSRIYGPVLMKRYTGEFENIKANIEIWPLSNTGKLEDDFVIEVSFKTNEESIATKQRELLMGSLEKKDWLLPKDSLKTELIFQ
;
A
#
# COMPACT_ATOMS: atom_id res chain seq x y z
N MET A 1 60.95 -41.08 -56.07
CA MET A 1 60.22 -39.78 -56.11
C MET A 1 59.58 -39.57 -54.74
N LYS A 2 60.00 -38.53 -54.03
CA LYS A 2 59.72 -38.32 -52.59
C LYS A 2 58.31 -37.76 -52.39
N LYS A 3 57.56 -38.34 -51.45
CA LYS A 3 56.25 -37.90 -50.98
C LYS A 3 56.41 -36.65 -50.10
N VAL A 4 55.65 -35.60 -50.40
CA VAL A 4 55.57 -34.39 -49.57
C VAL A 4 54.26 -34.47 -48.78
N PHE A 5 54.38 -34.49 -47.45
CA PHE A 5 53.25 -34.35 -46.53
C PHE A 5 53.05 -32.85 -46.23
N VAL A 6 51.85 -32.34 -46.48
CA VAL A 6 51.44 -30.99 -46.08
C VAL A 6 50.69 -31.11 -44.75
N PHE A 7 51.27 -30.57 -43.68
CA PHE A 7 50.58 -30.37 -42.40
C PHE A 7 49.80 -29.06 -42.45
N VAL A 8 48.49 -29.13 -42.29
CA VAL A 8 47.62 -27.97 -42.09
C VAL A 8 47.42 -27.80 -40.59
N SER A 9 48.04 -26.77 -39.99
CA SER A 9 47.76 -26.35 -38.62
C SER A 9 46.46 -25.55 -38.58
N ILE A 10 45.44 -26.08 -37.92
CA ILE A 10 44.21 -25.36 -37.59
C ILE A 10 44.46 -24.59 -36.29
N PHE A 11 44.56 -23.26 -36.38
CA PHE A 11 44.62 -22.36 -35.23
C PHE A 11 43.20 -22.18 -34.68
N PHE A 12 42.88 -22.84 -33.57
CA PHE A 12 41.60 -22.70 -32.87
C PHE A 12 41.66 -21.43 -32.00
N CYS A 13 41.12 -20.32 -32.51
CA CYS A 13 41.04 -19.07 -31.77
C CYS A 13 39.84 -19.11 -30.82
N CYS A 14 40.06 -19.48 -29.56
CA CYS A 14 39.04 -19.38 -28.51
C CYS A 14 38.76 -17.90 -28.21
N PHE A 15 37.68 -17.35 -28.76
CA PHE A 15 37.08 -16.12 -28.25
C PHE A 15 36.46 -16.41 -26.89
N LEU A 16 37.18 -16.08 -25.81
CA LEU A 16 36.61 -15.98 -24.48
C LEU A 16 35.70 -14.75 -24.45
N TYR A 17 34.41 -14.94 -24.75
CA TYR A 17 33.39 -13.97 -24.37
C TYR A 17 33.34 -13.92 -22.84
N ASN A 18 33.95 -12.90 -22.26
CA ASN A 18 33.62 -12.49 -20.89
C ASN A 18 32.16 -12.02 -20.92
N VAL A 19 31.23 -12.94 -20.68
CA VAL A 19 29.89 -12.56 -20.25
C VAL A 19 30.09 -11.86 -18.92
N LYS A 20 29.99 -10.53 -18.94
CA LYS A 20 29.82 -9.75 -17.71
C LYS A 20 28.55 -10.31 -17.08
N GLU A 21 28.67 -11.08 -16.01
CA GLU A 21 27.53 -11.37 -15.13
C GLU A 21 27.02 -10.01 -14.67
N GLY A 22 25.99 -9.51 -15.35
CA GLY A 22 25.27 -8.35 -14.88
C GLY A 22 24.71 -8.74 -13.53
N SER A 23 25.17 -8.07 -12.48
CA SER A 23 24.61 -8.23 -11.13
C SER A 23 23.09 -8.11 -11.23
N THR A 24 22.39 -9.23 -11.17
CA THR A 24 20.93 -9.23 -11.23
C THR A 24 20.45 -8.61 -9.93
N ALA A 25 19.76 -7.47 -10.02
CA ALA A 25 19.22 -6.77 -8.86
C ALA A 25 18.50 -7.75 -7.92
N SER A 26 18.71 -7.64 -6.62
CA SER A 26 17.98 -8.47 -5.66
C SER A 26 16.53 -7.98 -5.55
N PRO A 27 15.61 -8.77 -5.00
CA PRO A 27 14.29 -8.25 -4.66
C PRO A 27 14.37 -7.10 -3.66
N MET A 28 13.32 -6.27 -3.62
CA MET A 28 13.21 -5.18 -2.64
C MET A 28 13.17 -5.74 -1.22
N LYS A 29 13.73 -5.00 -0.25
CA LYS A 29 13.55 -5.30 1.18
C LYS A 29 12.29 -4.60 1.70
N PRO A 30 11.24 -5.33 2.13
CA PRO A 30 10.03 -4.69 2.60
C PRO A 30 10.12 -4.29 4.07
N SER A 31 9.36 -3.26 4.42
CA SER A 31 8.88 -3.03 5.80
C SER A 31 7.60 -3.84 6.06
N PHE A 32 7.07 -3.80 7.28
CA PHE A 32 5.87 -4.52 7.69
C PHE A 32 4.89 -3.55 8.34
N GLU A 33 3.64 -3.56 7.89
CA GLU A 33 2.53 -2.88 8.55
C GLU A 33 1.47 -3.92 8.96
N VAL A 34 1.34 -4.13 10.26
CA VAL A 34 0.29 -5.00 10.81
C VAL A 34 -0.98 -4.19 10.97
N LYS A 35 -2.10 -4.76 10.53
CA LYS A 35 -3.43 -4.12 10.49
C LYS A 35 -4.47 -5.09 10.99
N LEU A 36 -5.15 -4.75 12.08
CA LEU A 36 -6.22 -5.58 12.63
C LEU A 36 -7.50 -4.76 12.74
N LEU A 37 -8.60 -5.38 12.37
CA LEU A 37 -9.90 -4.74 12.45
C LEU A 37 -10.47 -4.84 13.86
N LEU A 38 -11.16 -3.79 14.28
CA LEU A 38 -11.87 -3.75 15.55
C LEU A 38 -13.38 -3.80 15.29
N LYS A 39 -14.10 -4.49 16.15
CA LYS A 39 -15.57 -4.56 16.16
C LYS A 39 -16.17 -3.18 16.47
N PRO A 40 -16.80 -2.48 15.52
CA PRO A 40 -17.28 -1.11 15.73
C PRO A 40 -18.19 -0.95 16.94
N GLU A 41 -19.09 -1.89 17.17
CA GLU A 41 -20.05 -1.93 18.28
C GLU A 41 -19.37 -2.08 19.66
N GLN A 42 -18.15 -2.62 19.69
CA GLN A 42 -17.38 -2.79 20.92
C GLN A 42 -16.46 -1.60 21.20
N VAL A 43 -15.98 -0.91 20.17
CA VAL A 43 -14.95 0.13 20.33
C VAL A 43 -15.43 1.55 20.14
N LEU A 44 -16.60 1.76 19.52
CA LEU A 44 -17.23 3.07 19.40
C LEU A 44 -18.18 3.33 20.57
N GLY A 45 -18.15 4.55 21.08
CA GLY A 45 -19.05 5.05 22.10
C GLY A 45 -20.20 5.87 21.52
N TYR A 46 -20.81 6.67 22.40
CA TYR A 46 -21.82 7.65 22.00
C TYR A 46 -21.26 8.61 20.93
N ASN A 47 -22.11 9.07 20.00
CA ASN A 47 -21.74 9.88 18.83
C ASN A 47 -20.75 9.23 17.84
N LYS A 48 -20.53 7.91 17.89
CA LYS A 48 -19.63 7.19 16.98
C LYS A 48 -18.16 7.64 17.10
N GLU A 49 -17.77 8.12 18.28
CA GLU A 49 -16.38 8.43 18.66
C GLU A 49 -15.73 7.21 19.33
N MET A 50 -14.39 7.15 19.34
CA MET A 50 -13.66 6.08 20.02
C MET A 50 -13.94 6.08 21.53
N LYS A 51 -14.21 4.91 22.13
CA LYS A 51 -14.33 4.79 23.58
C LYS A 51 -13.01 5.12 24.26
N GLN A 52 -13.10 5.77 25.43
CA GLN A 52 -11.93 6.16 26.21
C GLN A 52 -11.05 4.97 26.60
N GLU A 53 -11.64 3.83 26.97
CA GLU A 53 -10.90 2.61 27.32
C GLU A 53 -10.03 2.08 26.16
N VAL A 54 -10.45 2.30 24.91
CA VAL A 54 -9.68 1.91 23.73
C VAL A 54 -8.51 2.88 23.54
N LEU A 55 -8.74 4.18 23.69
CA LEU A 55 -7.69 5.19 23.64
C LEU A 55 -6.62 4.95 24.71
N GLU A 56 -7.03 4.70 25.96
CA GLU A 56 -6.13 4.39 27.08
C GLU A 56 -5.32 3.12 26.84
N HIS A 57 -5.95 2.07 26.30
CA HIS A 57 -5.24 0.83 25.97
C HIS A 57 -4.09 1.04 24.97
N PHE A 58 -4.30 1.94 24.02
CA PHE A 58 -3.32 2.32 23.01
C PHE A 58 -2.55 3.60 23.36
N GLN A 59 -2.59 4.05 24.61
CA GLN A 59 -1.91 5.27 25.08
C GLN A 59 -2.15 6.49 24.16
N ALA A 60 -3.31 6.53 23.51
CA ALA A 60 -3.69 7.56 22.56
C ALA A 60 -4.41 8.69 23.31
N GLY A 61 -4.16 9.93 22.90
CA GLY A 61 -4.94 11.07 23.38
C GLY A 61 -6.34 11.11 22.77
N THR A 62 -7.17 12.03 23.26
CA THR A 62 -8.52 12.28 22.69
C THR A 62 -8.49 13.09 21.39
N LYS A 63 -7.34 13.68 21.05
CA LYS A 63 -7.13 14.39 19.79
C LYS A 63 -6.87 13.39 18.67
N TYR A 64 -7.54 13.60 17.56
CA TYR A 64 -7.35 12.85 16.32
C TYR A 64 -6.98 13.79 15.19
N GLU A 65 -6.30 13.24 14.18
CA GLU A 65 -6.12 13.88 12.89
C GLU A 65 -7.30 13.50 11.96
N ARG A 66 -7.89 14.49 11.30
CA ARG A 66 -8.84 14.26 10.19
C ARG A 66 -8.11 14.17 8.86
N ILE A 67 -8.53 13.21 8.03
CA ILE A 67 -7.96 12.97 6.71
C ILE A 67 -9.08 12.74 5.70
N GLN A 68 -9.16 13.59 4.69
CA GLN A 68 -10.01 13.39 3.53
C GLN A 68 -9.28 12.51 2.52
N VAL A 69 -9.94 11.47 2.02
CA VAL A 69 -9.36 10.49 1.11
C VAL A 69 -10.25 10.29 -0.11
N GLN A 70 -9.69 10.32 -1.31
CA GLN A 70 -10.37 9.85 -2.52
C GLN A 70 -9.44 9.01 -3.39
N PHE A 71 -10.03 8.13 -4.18
CA PHE A 71 -9.35 7.30 -5.14
C PHE A 71 -9.84 7.60 -6.54
N LEU A 72 -9.04 7.24 -7.54
CA LEU A 72 -9.40 7.33 -8.94
C LEU A 72 -9.17 5.98 -9.60
N ASP A 73 -10.20 5.50 -10.30
CA ASP A 73 -10.15 4.33 -11.16
C ASP A 73 -11.21 4.48 -12.27
N THR A 74 -11.13 3.69 -13.34
CA THR A 74 -12.17 3.68 -14.38
C THR A 74 -13.49 3.15 -13.84
N ALA A 75 -14.58 3.34 -14.59
CA ALA A 75 -15.87 2.74 -14.24
C ALA A 75 -15.80 1.19 -14.16
N ASN A 76 -14.89 0.59 -14.94
CA ASN A 76 -14.64 -0.85 -14.95
C ASN A 76 -13.49 -1.26 -14.03
N LYS A 77 -12.98 -0.36 -13.18
CA LYS A 77 -11.93 -0.65 -12.19
C LYS A 77 -10.61 -1.16 -12.79
N SER A 78 -10.29 -0.70 -14.00
CA SER A 78 -9.16 -1.21 -14.79
C SER A 78 -7.80 -1.03 -14.11
N LEU A 79 -7.61 -0.01 -13.25
CA LEU A 79 -6.37 0.10 -12.47
C LEU A 79 -6.31 -1.00 -11.41
N SER A 80 -7.37 -1.15 -10.61
CA SER A 80 -7.38 -2.10 -9.50
C SER A 80 -7.47 -3.56 -9.94
N ASP A 81 -8.07 -3.86 -11.10
CA ASP A 81 -8.00 -5.17 -11.75
C ASP A 81 -6.55 -5.57 -12.06
N GLU A 82 -5.71 -4.60 -12.44
CA GLU A 82 -4.27 -4.76 -12.61
C GLU A 82 -3.48 -4.60 -11.29
N GLY A 83 -4.17 -4.50 -10.15
CA GLY A 83 -3.60 -4.34 -8.82
C GLY A 83 -2.99 -2.96 -8.55
N TRP A 84 -3.23 -1.97 -9.40
CA TRP A 84 -2.81 -0.59 -9.23
C TRP A 84 -3.89 0.26 -8.53
N PHE A 85 -3.45 1.18 -7.69
CA PHE A 85 -4.31 2.11 -6.98
C PHE A 85 -3.73 3.52 -7.02
N ALA A 86 -4.53 4.49 -7.45
CA ALA A 86 -4.20 5.92 -7.37
C ALA A 86 -5.09 6.60 -6.33
N ARG A 87 -4.47 7.35 -5.43
CA ARG A 87 -5.15 7.97 -4.28
C ARG A 87 -4.66 9.38 -4.03
N ILE A 88 -5.58 10.26 -3.67
CA ILE A 88 -5.32 11.60 -3.16
C ILE A 88 -5.76 11.66 -1.69
N ARG A 89 -4.92 12.21 -0.83
CA ARG A 89 -5.26 12.49 0.56
C ARG A 89 -5.00 13.95 0.90
N LYS A 90 -5.90 14.55 1.67
CA LYS A 90 -5.68 15.81 2.36
C LYS A 90 -5.78 15.57 3.86
N LYS A 91 -4.67 15.75 4.55
CA LYS A 91 -4.57 15.67 6.02
C LYS A 91 -4.74 17.07 6.58
N GLU A 92 -5.51 17.22 7.66
CA GLU A 92 -5.84 18.56 8.18
C GLU A 92 -4.63 19.38 8.61
N PHE A 93 -3.55 18.73 9.05
CA PHE A 93 -2.30 19.39 9.46
C PHE A 93 -1.23 19.41 8.36
N SER A 94 -1.50 18.83 7.19
CA SER A 94 -0.58 18.86 6.05
C SER A 94 -0.82 20.11 5.20
N LYS A 95 0.25 20.76 4.77
CA LYS A 95 0.18 21.85 3.79
C LYS A 95 -0.26 21.37 2.41
N ASP A 96 0.26 20.23 1.98
CA ASP A 96 0.10 19.70 0.63
C ASP A 96 -0.84 18.49 0.59
N PHE A 97 -1.27 18.11 -0.62
CA PHE A 97 -1.88 16.82 -0.89
C PHE A 97 -0.81 15.72 -0.91
N GLU A 98 -1.16 14.55 -0.36
CA GLU A 98 -0.39 13.32 -0.55
C GLU A 98 -1.02 12.53 -1.69
N LEU A 99 -0.28 12.37 -2.79
CA LEU A 99 -0.62 11.47 -3.88
C LEU A 99 0.07 10.13 -3.64
N THR A 100 -0.63 9.02 -3.82
CA THR A 100 -0.06 7.68 -3.71
C THR A 100 -0.44 6.85 -4.92
N TYR A 101 0.56 6.24 -5.55
CA TYR A 101 0.41 5.17 -6.53
C TYR A 101 0.90 3.88 -5.89
N LYS A 102 0.05 2.87 -5.78
CA LYS A 102 0.38 1.62 -5.09
C LYS A 102 0.05 0.44 -5.99
N LYS A 103 1.02 -0.46 -6.18
CA LYS A 103 0.84 -1.76 -6.80
C LYS A 103 0.77 -2.82 -5.70
N ARG A 104 -0.18 -3.75 -5.79
CA ARG A 104 -0.33 -4.85 -4.86
C ARG A 104 -0.07 -6.20 -5.52
N TYR A 105 0.49 -7.09 -4.71
CA TYR A 105 0.74 -8.49 -5.02
C TYR A 105 0.18 -9.34 -3.87
N PRO A 106 -0.82 -10.19 -4.12
CA PRO A 106 -1.30 -11.11 -3.09
C PRO A 106 -0.18 -12.09 -2.72
N ILE A 107 -0.03 -12.37 -1.42
CA ILE A 107 0.94 -13.37 -0.95
C ILE A 107 0.17 -14.68 -0.75
N GLN A 108 0.51 -15.69 -1.55
CA GLN A 108 -0.07 -17.03 -1.45
C GLN A 108 0.69 -17.83 -0.39
N ASN A 109 -0.06 -18.60 0.43
CA ASN A 109 0.49 -19.49 1.46
C ASN A 109 1.48 -18.82 2.45
N GLY A 110 1.42 -17.49 2.60
CA GLY A 110 2.33 -16.72 3.45
C GLY A 110 3.76 -16.57 2.93
N VAL A 111 4.06 -17.00 1.69
CA VAL A 111 5.42 -16.98 1.12
C VAL A 111 5.73 -15.60 0.54
N ILE A 112 6.34 -14.72 1.35
CA ILE A 112 6.69 -13.33 0.96
C ILE A 112 7.64 -13.30 -0.24
N GLN A 113 8.61 -14.23 -0.29
CA GLN A 113 9.63 -14.24 -1.33
C GLN A 113 9.05 -14.39 -2.74
N ASP A 114 8.00 -15.20 -2.90
CA ASP A 114 7.38 -15.43 -4.20
C ASP A 114 6.77 -14.13 -4.76
N ALA A 115 6.08 -13.36 -3.90
CA ALA A 115 5.53 -12.06 -4.29
C ALA A 115 6.62 -11.05 -4.63
N LEU A 116 7.75 -11.06 -3.89
CA LEU A 116 8.90 -10.21 -4.15
C LEU A 116 9.58 -10.57 -5.50
N GLU A 117 9.68 -11.85 -5.84
CA GLU A 117 10.22 -12.30 -7.13
C GLU A 117 9.31 -11.93 -8.31
N VAL A 118 7.98 -12.00 -8.12
CA VAL A 118 7.01 -11.49 -9.12
C VAL A 118 7.21 -9.99 -9.31
N ALA A 119 7.23 -9.21 -8.22
CA ALA A 119 7.44 -7.77 -8.29
C ALA A 119 8.76 -7.42 -8.99
N LYS A 120 9.85 -8.15 -8.69
CA LYS A 120 11.15 -8.00 -9.35
C LYS A 120 11.09 -8.27 -10.85
N LYS A 121 10.41 -9.33 -11.30
CA LYS A 121 10.21 -9.63 -12.73
C LYS A 121 9.44 -8.52 -13.45
N GLU A 122 8.54 -7.86 -12.74
CA GLU A 122 7.79 -6.69 -13.22
C GLU A 122 8.55 -5.37 -13.01
N GLY A 123 9.83 -5.46 -12.61
CA GLY A 123 10.78 -4.36 -12.55
C GLY A 123 10.84 -3.63 -11.21
N PHE A 124 10.24 -4.14 -10.15
CA PHE A 124 10.38 -3.62 -8.78
C PHE A 124 11.46 -4.39 -8.03
N ASP A 125 12.70 -3.94 -8.16
CA ASP A 125 13.87 -4.57 -7.57
C ASP A 125 14.60 -3.62 -6.59
N SER A 126 15.70 -4.10 -6.02
CA SER A 126 16.52 -3.35 -5.06
C SER A 126 17.08 -2.02 -5.58
N ASN A 127 17.09 -1.80 -6.89
CA ASN A 127 17.58 -0.56 -7.50
C ASN A 127 16.44 0.43 -7.77
N THR A 128 15.21 0.11 -7.37
CA THR A 128 14.03 0.94 -7.58
C THR A 128 13.82 1.90 -6.41
N ASP A 129 14.63 2.97 -6.33
CA ASP A 129 14.64 3.88 -5.18
C ASP A 129 13.38 4.75 -5.04
N SER A 130 12.60 4.92 -6.11
CA SER A 130 11.40 5.76 -6.10
C SER A 130 10.16 5.07 -5.53
N TYR A 131 10.28 3.79 -5.13
CA TYR A 131 9.20 3.00 -4.56
C TYR A 131 9.60 2.38 -3.23
N GLU A 132 8.63 2.24 -2.34
CA GLU A 132 8.79 1.57 -1.04
C GLU A 132 8.01 0.26 -1.03
N ALA A 133 8.66 -0.83 -0.61
CA ALA A 133 8.03 -2.12 -0.39
C ALA A 133 7.54 -2.26 1.06
N GLU A 134 6.33 -2.77 1.24
CA GLU A 134 5.68 -2.97 2.54
C GLU A 134 4.81 -4.23 2.51
N ILE A 135 4.95 -5.09 3.50
CA ILE A 135 4.02 -6.19 3.75
C ILE A 135 2.86 -5.65 4.58
N ASP A 136 1.70 -5.49 3.94
CA ASP A 136 0.43 -5.26 4.61
C ASP A 136 -0.03 -6.60 5.21
N TRP A 137 -0.03 -6.72 6.54
CA TRP A 137 -0.36 -7.96 7.24
C TRP A 137 -1.66 -7.81 8.04
N GLY A 138 -2.73 -8.41 7.52
CA GLY A 138 -4.05 -8.46 8.13
C GLY A 138 -4.22 -9.53 9.22
N PHE A 139 -5.46 -9.97 9.41
CA PHE A 139 -5.85 -11.04 10.34
C PHE A 139 -5.45 -12.44 9.83
N GLU A 140 -5.52 -12.71 8.54
CA GLU A 140 -4.98 -13.96 7.96
C GLU A 140 -4.05 -13.65 6.79
N LYS A 141 -4.44 -12.70 5.94
CA LYS A 141 -3.76 -12.42 4.69
C LYS A 141 -2.55 -11.49 4.85
N LYS A 142 -1.50 -11.78 4.10
CA LYS A 142 -0.40 -10.86 3.79
C LYS A 142 -0.56 -10.36 2.36
N THR A 143 -0.21 -9.11 2.10
CA THR A 143 -0.14 -8.53 0.76
C THR A 143 1.14 -7.72 0.63
N LEU A 144 1.91 -7.94 -0.42
CA LEU A 144 3.03 -7.06 -0.75
C LEU A 144 2.49 -5.81 -1.46
N SER A 145 2.77 -4.65 -0.89
CA SER A 145 2.45 -3.34 -1.42
C SER A 145 3.73 -2.63 -1.86
N ILE A 146 3.79 -2.20 -3.11
CA ILE A 146 4.86 -1.35 -3.65
C ILE A 146 4.30 0.03 -3.91
N SER A 147 4.79 1.06 -3.21
CA SER A 147 4.17 2.38 -3.22
C SER A 147 5.10 3.50 -3.66
N ASN A 148 4.58 4.42 -4.47
CA ASN A 148 5.21 5.68 -4.85
C ASN A 148 4.38 6.83 -4.29
N LYS A 149 4.93 7.56 -3.31
CA LYS A 149 4.27 8.72 -2.71
C LYS A 149 4.82 10.00 -3.32
N LYS A 150 3.96 10.96 -3.64
CA LYS A 150 4.31 12.28 -4.16
C LYS A 150 3.58 13.36 -3.37
N SER A 151 4.18 14.54 -3.26
CA SER A 151 3.51 15.74 -2.76
C SER A 151 2.94 16.57 -3.92
N TYR A 152 1.78 17.17 -3.72
CA TYR A 152 1.18 18.13 -4.67
C TYR A 152 0.64 19.35 -3.92
N SER A 153 0.92 20.56 -4.40
CA SER A 153 0.52 21.77 -3.68
C SER A 153 -1.00 21.87 -3.52
N ALA A 154 -1.46 22.11 -2.30
CA ALA A 154 -2.88 22.36 -2.02
C ALA A 154 -3.22 23.87 -1.98
N LYS A 155 -2.40 24.72 -2.62
CA LYS A 155 -2.67 26.17 -2.67
C LYS A 155 -4.02 26.42 -3.35
N GLY A 156 -4.89 27.17 -2.68
CA GLY A 156 -6.24 27.49 -3.17
C GLY A 156 -7.33 26.51 -2.72
N TYR A 157 -6.98 25.47 -1.94
CA TYR A 157 -7.94 24.54 -1.34
C TYR A 157 -8.11 24.83 0.16
N GLY A 158 -9.29 24.53 0.72
CA GLY A 158 -9.53 24.51 2.16
C GLY A 158 -8.76 23.39 2.88
N ILE A 159 -8.86 23.37 4.20
CA ILE A 159 -8.06 22.49 5.07
C ILE A 159 -8.25 21.01 4.75
N LEU A 160 -9.47 20.59 4.37
CA LEU A 160 -9.80 19.21 4.04
C LEU A 160 -10.45 19.08 2.64
N ASP A 161 -10.45 20.15 1.86
CA ASP A 161 -11.05 20.13 0.53
C ASP A 161 -10.22 19.25 -0.39
N LEU A 162 -10.89 18.38 -1.15
CA LEU A 162 -10.28 17.59 -2.20
C LEU A 162 -10.60 18.18 -3.58
N PRO A 163 -9.73 17.93 -4.57
CA PRO A 163 -10.02 18.29 -5.95
C PRO A 163 -11.24 17.57 -6.48
N ASN A 164 -12.01 18.28 -7.31
CA ASN A 164 -13.02 17.66 -8.17
C ASN A 164 -12.35 16.69 -9.18
N GLU A 165 -13.16 15.93 -9.90
CA GLU A 165 -12.69 14.85 -10.77
C GLU A 165 -11.64 15.31 -11.78
N GLN A 166 -11.92 16.35 -12.57
CA GLN A 166 -10.98 16.84 -13.59
C GLN A 166 -9.64 17.30 -12.98
N ALA A 167 -9.69 18.02 -11.86
CA ALA A 167 -8.48 18.47 -11.17
C ALA A 167 -7.71 17.28 -10.57
N ALA A 168 -8.42 16.30 -10.00
CA ALA A 168 -7.83 15.10 -9.43
C ALA A 168 -7.11 14.24 -10.48
N GLN A 169 -7.75 14.03 -11.64
CA GLN A 169 -7.15 13.36 -12.80
C GLN A 169 -5.87 14.08 -13.22
N ASN A 170 -5.92 15.40 -13.41
CA ASN A 170 -4.77 16.20 -13.83
C ASN A 170 -3.61 16.11 -12.81
N MET A 171 -3.90 16.22 -11.52
CA MET A 171 -2.88 16.11 -10.45
C MET A 171 -2.17 14.75 -10.49
N LEU A 172 -2.94 13.66 -10.65
CA LEU A 172 -2.37 12.32 -10.70
C LEU A 172 -1.61 12.07 -12.00
N ILE A 173 -2.08 12.57 -13.14
CA ILE A 173 -1.36 12.44 -14.41
C ILE A 173 -0.02 13.21 -14.36
N GLU A 174 -0.01 14.43 -13.83
CA GLU A 174 1.21 15.26 -13.73
C GLU A 174 2.31 14.58 -12.89
N LYS A 175 1.92 13.82 -11.87
CA LYS A 175 2.85 13.12 -10.96
C LYS A 175 2.92 11.61 -11.21
N LEU A 176 2.41 11.13 -12.35
CA LEU A 176 2.30 9.71 -12.67
C LEU A 176 3.69 9.07 -12.80
N PRO A 177 4.00 8.02 -12.03
CA PRO A 177 5.30 7.39 -12.13
C PRO A 177 5.41 6.53 -13.41
N GLY A 178 6.60 6.52 -14.01
CA GLY A 178 6.83 5.88 -15.31
C GLY A 178 6.51 4.38 -15.36
N LYS A 179 6.69 3.63 -14.27
CA LYS A 179 6.33 2.19 -14.23
C LYS A 179 4.82 1.98 -14.33
N MET A 180 4.02 2.76 -13.62
CA MET A 180 2.56 2.72 -13.76
C MET A 180 2.13 3.20 -15.15
N ASN A 181 2.74 4.28 -15.67
CA ASN A 181 2.37 4.79 -16.99
C ASN A 181 2.66 3.81 -18.14
N LYS A 182 3.58 2.86 -17.94
CA LYS A 182 4.00 1.88 -18.95
C LYS A 182 3.63 0.44 -18.57
N TRP A 183 2.60 0.26 -17.74
CA TRP A 183 2.29 -1.04 -17.15
C TRP A 183 1.98 -2.12 -18.20
N LEU A 184 0.85 -1.99 -18.91
CA LEU A 184 0.47 -2.92 -19.98
C LEU A 184 1.03 -2.48 -21.33
N TYR A 185 1.05 -1.18 -21.57
CA TYR A 185 1.60 -0.54 -22.77
C TYR A 185 1.98 0.91 -22.48
N THR A 186 2.68 1.56 -23.40
CA THR A 186 3.08 2.96 -23.28
C THR A 186 1.85 3.87 -23.11
N ASN A 187 1.84 4.68 -22.06
CA ASN A 187 0.76 5.60 -21.68
C ASN A 187 -0.50 4.94 -21.11
N TRP A 188 -0.45 3.66 -20.75
CA TRP A 188 -1.58 2.95 -20.13
C TRP A 188 -2.10 3.68 -18.88
N GLY A 189 -1.21 4.02 -17.94
CA GLY A 189 -1.63 4.64 -16.68
C GLY A 189 -2.26 6.03 -16.88
N GLU A 190 -1.75 6.81 -17.82
CA GLU A 190 -2.31 8.10 -18.18
C GLU A 190 -3.70 7.95 -18.81
N GLU A 191 -3.89 6.99 -19.71
CA GLU A 191 -5.19 6.69 -20.32
C GLU A 191 -6.21 6.25 -19.27
N MET A 192 -5.82 5.37 -18.35
CA MET A 192 -6.70 4.92 -17.28
C MET A 192 -7.12 6.08 -16.36
N LEU A 193 -6.17 6.98 -16.02
CA LEU A 193 -6.47 8.15 -15.20
C LEU A 193 -7.33 9.19 -15.95
N LYS A 194 -7.12 9.42 -17.24
CA LYS A 194 -7.97 10.31 -18.05
C LYS A 194 -9.43 9.86 -18.10
N ASN A 195 -9.65 8.54 -18.09
CA ASN A 195 -10.98 7.93 -18.10
C ASN A 195 -11.48 7.52 -16.71
N SER A 196 -10.79 7.93 -15.65
CA SER A 196 -11.14 7.56 -14.28
C SER A 196 -12.22 8.45 -13.70
N ARG A 197 -12.92 7.94 -12.69
CA ARG A 197 -13.85 8.69 -11.86
C ARG A 197 -13.43 8.64 -10.39
N ILE A 198 -13.96 9.56 -9.60
CA ILE A 198 -13.73 9.55 -8.15
C ILE A 198 -14.49 8.38 -7.49
N TYR A 199 -13.78 7.62 -6.65
CA TYR A 199 -14.34 6.71 -5.65
C TYR A 199 -14.05 7.25 -4.24
N GLY A 200 -15.04 7.16 -3.36
CA GLY A 200 -15.15 8.02 -2.17
C GLY A 200 -15.81 9.36 -2.52
N PRO A 201 -15.47 10.49 -1.85
CA PRO A 201 -14.45 10.65 -0.82
C PRO A 201 -14.89 10.16 0.57
N VAL A 202 -13.93 9.84 1.43
CA VAL A 202 -14.16 9.45 2.82
C VAL A 202 -13.39 10.38 3.75
N LEU A 203 -14.09 10.95 4.74
CA LEU A 203 -13.48 11.67 5.86
C LEU A 203 -13.20 10.68 6.99
N MET A 204 -11.94 10.29 7.14
CA MET A 204 -11.53 9.38 8.21
C MET A 204 -10.88 10.15 9.38
N LYS A 205 -10.88 9.51 10.55
CA LYS A 205 -10.17 10.00 11.74
C LYS A 205 -9.03 9.06 12.08
N ARG A 206 -7.90 9.60 12.50
CA ARG A 206 -6.75 8.85 13.01
C ARG A 206 -6.36 9.33 14.40
N TYR A 207 -6.42 8.44 15.37
CA TYR A 207 -5.75 8.60 16.67
C TYR A 207 -4.34 8.02 16.56
N THR A 208 -3.39 8.67 17.21
CA THR A 208 -2.00 8.21 17.30
C THR A 208 -1.66 7.99 18.76
N GLY A 209 -1.10 6.83 19.08
CA GLY A 209 -0.64 6.44 20.40
C GLY A 209 0.44 5.36 20.29
N GLU A 210 0.48 4.46 21.25
CA GLU A 210 1.44 3.37 21.37
C GLU A 210 0.82 2.07 21.87
N PHE A 211 1.31 0.94 21.35
CA PHE A 211 1.05 -0.40 21.87
C PHE A 211 2.39 -1.07 22.11
N GLU A 212 2.65 -1.54 23.33
CA GLU A 212 3.92 -2.20 23.69
C GLU A 212 5.17 -1.38 23.30
N ASN A 213 5.12 -0.05 23.49
CA ASN A 213 6.15 0.94 23.13
C ASN A 213 6.42 1.08 21.61
N ILE A 214 5.49 0.60 20.77
CA ILE A 214 5.51 0.80 19.32
C ILE A 214 4.41 1.77 18.97
N LYS A 215 4.74 2.79 18.18
CA LYS A 215 3.75 3.73 17.64
C LYS A 215 2.62 2.97 16.93
N ALA A 216 1.40 3.19 17.41
CA ALA A 216 0.19 2.62 16.87
C ALA A 216 -0.76 3.73 16.39
N ASN A 217 -1.53 3.43 15.34
CA ASN A 217 -2.61 4.28 14.88
C ASN A 217 -3.93 3.55 15.05
N ILE A 218 -4.97 4.27 15.44
CA ILE A 218 -6.35 3.79 15.39
C ILE A 218 -7.10 4.63 14.37
N GLU A 219 -7.65 4.00 13.35
CA GLU A 219 -8.32 4.66 12.25
C GLU A 219 -9.82 4.34 12.24
N ILE A 220 -10.66 5.38 12.13
CA ILE A 220 -12.11 5.28 11.99
C ILE A 220 -12.49 5.68 10.57
N TRP A 221 -13.08 4.75 9.81
CA TRP A 221 -13.52 4.96 8.43
C TRP A 221 -15.04 4.81 8.31
N PRO A 222 -15.80 5.91 8.21
CA PRO A 222 -17.22 5.86 7.88
C PRO A 222 -17.38 5.55 6.38
N LEU A 223 -17.83 4.35 6.04
CA LEU A 223 -17.93 3.89 4.65
C LEU A 223 -19.36 3.91 4.10
N SER A 224 -20.35 3.68 4.96
CA SER A 224 -21.75 3.67 4.56
C SER A 224 -22.66 4.29 5.62
N ASN A 225 -23.97 4.37 5.35
CA ASN A 225 -24.96 4.91 6.28
C ASN A 225 -26.24 4.07 6.24
N THR A 226 -26.06 2.76 6.42
CA THR A 226 -27.12 1.75 6.52
C THR A 226 -27.81 1.77 7.89
N GLY A 227 -27.16 2.34 8.91
CA GLY A 227 -27.63 2.36 10.29
C GLY A 227 -27.10 1.21 11.14
N LYS A 228 -26.35 0.27 10.55
CA LYS A 228 -25.64 -0.80 11.27
C LYS A 228 -24.16 -0.45 11.38
N LEU A 229 -23.63 -0.38 12.61
CA LEU A 229 -22.24 0.05 12.82
C LEU A 229 -21.21 -0.83 12.10
N GLU A 230 -21.44 -2.14 12.04
CA GLU A 230 -20.58 -3.12 11.36
C GLU A 230 -20.48 -2.90 9.84
N ASP A 231 -21.53 -2.35 9.22
CA ASP A 231 -21.58 -2.03 7.79
C ASP A 231 -21.15 -0.58 7.52
N ASP A 232 -21.42 0.31 8.48
CA ASP A 232 -21.17 1.75 8.37
C ASP A 232 -19.71 2.11 8.64
N PHE A 233 -18.99 1.31 9.44
CA PHE A 233 -17.64 1.64 9.90
C PHE A 233 -16.64 0.51 9.70
N VAL A 234 -15.46 0.91 9.24
CA VAL A 234 -14.24 0.10 9.38
C VAL A 234 -13.34 0.78 10.39
N ILE A 235 -13.08 0.07 11.49
CA ILE A 235 -12.14 0.49 12.52
C ILE A 235 -10.91 -0.39 12.41
N GLU A 236 -9.73 0.22 12.31
CA GLU A 236 -8.46 -0.51 12.21
C GLU A 236 -7.48 0.02 13.24
N VAL A 237 -6.73 -0.87 13.88
CA VAL A 237 -5.48 -0.54 14.55
C VAL A 237 -4.30 -1.00 13.70
N SER A 238 -3.27 -0.17 13.59
CA SER A 238 -2.06 -0.53 12.85
C SER A 238 -0.77 -0.07 13.52
N PHE A 239 0.31 -0.81 13.28
CA PHE A 239 1.67 -0.42 13.62
C PHE A 239 2.64 -0.84 12.50
N LYS A 240 3.82 -0.21 12.46
CA LYS A 240 4.86 -0.49 11.45
C LYS A 240 6.19 -0.88 12.09
N THR A 241 6.92 -1.74 11.41
CA THR A 241 8.31 -2.11 11.75
C THR A 241 9.07 -2.55 10.50
N ASN A 242 10.40 -2.57 10.56
CA ASN A 242 11.26 -3.02 9.46
C ASN A 242 11.72 -4.49 9.61
N GLU A 243 11.28 -5.17 10.67
CA GLU A 243 11.73 -6.51 11.07
C GLU A 243 10.53 -7.46 11.15
N GLU A 244 10.57 -8.58 10.39
CA GLU A 244 9.49 -9.57 10.38
C GLU A 244 9.27 -10.23 11.74
N SER A 245 10.36 -10.48 12.48
CA SER A 245 10.33 -11.08 13.81
C SER A 245 9.59 -10.19 14.81
N ILE A 246 9.84 -8.88 14.76
CA ILE A 246 9.12 -7.88 15.56
C ILE A 246 7.66 -7.83 15.14
N ALA A 247 7.38 -7.78 13.83
CA ALA A 247 6.01 -7.74 13.31
C ALA A 247 5.20 -8.95 13.80
N THR A 248 5.77 -10.15 13.72
CA THR A 248 5.14 -11.41 14.15
C THR A 248 4.81 -11.38 15.64
N LYS A 249 5.82 -11.13 16.48
CA LYS A 249 5.64 -11.08 17.94
C LYS A 249 4.60 -10.04 18.35
N GLN A 250 4.69 -8.84 17.80
CA GLN A 250 3.82 -7.73 18.20
C GLN A 250 2.40 -7.91 17.68
N ARG A 251 2.24 -8.57 16.53
CA ARG A 251 0.93 -8.96 16.02
C ARG A 251 0.25 -9.97 16.93
N GLU A 252 0.96 -11.00 17.39
CA GLU A 252 0.42 -11.98 18.33
C GLU A 252 -0.01 -11.33 19.65
N LEU A 253 0.81 -10.43 20.19
CA LEU A 253 0.47 -9.66 21.40
C LEU A 253 -0.76 -8.78 21.18
N LEU A 254 -0.82 -8.07 20.04
CA LEU A 254 -1.95 -7.22 19.70
C LEU A 254 -3.24 -8.04 19.52
N MET A 255 -3.20 -9.13 18.75
CA MET A 255 -4.35 -10.03 18.58
C MET A 255 -4.84 -10.56 19.92
N GLY A 256 -3.96 -11.12 20.74
CA GLY A 256 -4.34 -11.68 22.04
C GLY A 256 -4.89 -10.63 23.01
N SER A 257 -4.40 -9.38 22.93
CA SER A 257 -4.95 -8.27 23.73
C SER A 257 -6.36 -7.88 23.28
N LEU A 258 -6.58 -7.78 21.96
CA LEU A 258 -7.87 -7.45 21.37
C LEU A 258 -8.91 -8.56 21.61
N GLU A 259 -8.53 -9.83 21.50
CA GLU A 259 -9.40 -10.98 21.77
C GLU A 259 -9.88 -11.02 23.23
N LYS A 260 -8.96 -10.81 24.19
CA LYS A 260 -9.31 -10.78 25.63
C LYS A 260 -10.33 -9.69 25.98
N LYS A 261 -10.39 -8.62 25.18
CA LYS A 261 -11.31 -7.50 25.36
C LYS A 261 -12.56 -7.61 24.48
N ASP A 262 -12.69 -8.69 23.71
CA ASP A 262 -13.71 -8.86 22.67
C ASP A 262 -13.74 -7.73 21.63
N TRP A 263 -12.59 -7.09 21.37
CA TRP A 263 -12.49 -5.99 20.40
C TRP A 263 -12.11 -6.46 19.00
N LEU A 264 -11.45 -7.62 18.88
CA LEU A 264 -10.95 -8.10 17.58
C LEU A 264 -12.11 -8.47 16.65
N LEU A 265 -12.11 -7.92 15.44
CA LEU A 265 -12.93 -8.42 14.34
C LEU A 265 -12.05 -9.36 13.49
N PRO A 266 -12.23 -10.70 13.55
CA PRO A 266 -11.36 -11.67 12.90
C PRO A 266 -11.64 -11.77 11.40
N LYS A 267 -11.30 -10.71 10.66
CA LYS A 267 -11.53 -10.57 9.22
C LYS A 267 -10.42 -9.75 8.59
N ASP A 268 -10.05 -10.12 7.37
CA ASP A 268 -9.25 -9.28 6.49
C ASP A 268 -10.13 -8.31 5.70
N SER A 269 -9.67 -7.06 5.58
CA SER A 269 -10.28 -6.10 4.65
C SER A 269 -9.24 -5.11 4.16
N LEU A 270 -9.21 -4.88 2.84
CA LEU A 270 -8.52 -3.74 2.27
C LEU A 270 -9.54 -2.62 2.09
N LYS A 271 -9.36 -1.51 2.82
CA LYS A 271 -10.27 -0.35 2.77
C LYS A 271 -10.55 0.15 1.35
N THR A 272 -9.57 0.02 0.46
CA THR A 272 -9.73 0.40 -0.94
C THR A 272 -10.80 -0.43 -1.66
N GLU A 273 -10.86 -1.74 -1.40
CA GLU A 273 -11.87 -2.62 -1.99
C GLU A 273 -13.27 -2.23 -1.51
N LEU A 274 -13.41 -1.88 -0.23
CA LEU A 274 -14.68 -1.44 0.33
C LEU A 274 -15.13 -0.07 -0.21
N ILE A 275 -14.21 0.87 -0.42
CA ILE A 275 -14.52 2.20 -0.98
C ILE A 275 -14.89 2.11 -2.48
N PHE A 276 -14.48 1.06 -3.17
CA PHE A 276 -14.78 0.87 -4.58
C PHE A 276 -16.14 0.23 -4.81
N GLN A 277 -16.83 -0.24 -3.77
CA GLN A 277 -18.16 -0.85 -3.87
C GLN A 277 -19.23 0.16 -4.29
#